data_AF-A0A956P0Y2-F1
#
_entry.id   AF-A0A956P0Y2-F1
#
_cell.length_a   1.000
_cell.length_b   1.000
_cell.length_c   1.000
_cell.angle_alpha   90.00
_cell.angle_beta   90.00
_cell.angle_gamma   90.00
#
_symmetry.space_group_name_H-M   'P 1'
#
loop_
_entity.id
_entity.type
_entity.pdbx_description
1 polymer ?
#
loop_
_entity_poly.entity_id
_entity_poly.type
_entity_poly.pdbx_seq_one_letter_code
_entity_poly.pdbx_strand_id
1 'polypeptide(L)'
;PVCETGDFLGLERDLPEVPAGALLAVLGAGAYAFAMSSNYNARARAAEVLVDGDRWAEVRPRERLRDLFASETPDPFADEAR
;
A
#
# COMPACT_ATOMS: atom_id res chain seq x y z
N PRO A 1 -1.99 4.30 -7.30
CA PRO A 1 -3.23 3.93 -8.03
C PRO A 1 -2.99 2.62 -8.76
N VAL A 2 -3.96 1.71 -8.82
CA VAL A 2 -3.83 0.45 -9.58
C VAL A 2 -4.38 0.66 -11.00
N CYS A 3 -3.87 -0.07 -11.99
CA CYS A 3 -4.28 0.03 -13.39
C CYS A 3 -5.47 -0.87 -13.77
N GLU A 4 -6.37 -1.17 -12.83
CA GLU A 4 -7.46 -2.14 -13.02
C GLU A 4 -8.83 -1.55 -12.79
N THR A 5 -9.82 -2.06 -13.54
CA THR A 5 -11.23 -1.68 -13.39
C THR A 5 -11.83 -2.12 -12.05
N GLY A 6 -11.25 -3.15 -11.42
CA GLY A 6 -11.66 -3.66 -10.12
C GLY A 6 -11.05 -2.94 -8.92
N ASP A 7 -10.16 -1.95 -9.10
CA ASP A 7 -9.55 -1.20 -8.00
C ASP A 7 -10.52 -0.14 -7.43
N PHE A 8 -11.48 -0.59 -6.62
CA PHE A 8 -12.38 0.28 -5.88
C PHE A 8 -12.34 -0.03 -4.38
N LEU A 9 -12.49 1.02 -3.56
CA LEU A 9 -12.67 0.89 -2.11
C LEU A 9 -14.16 0.90 -1.70
N GLY A 10 -15.01 1.48 -2.55
CA GLY A 10 -16.46 1.55 -2.39
C GLY A 10 -17.11 2.21 -3.61
N LEU A 11 -18.35 1.84 -3.93
CA LEU A 11 -19.09 2.28 -5.14
C LEU A 11 -20.42 2.87 -4.74
N GLU A 12 -20.85 4.04 -5.23
CA GLU A 12 -22.14 4.65 -4.86
C GLU A 12 -22.22 5.06 -3.37
N ARG A 13 -21.23 5.84 -2.91
CA ARG A 13 -21.19 6.38 -1.55
C ARG A 13 -21.70 7.80 -1.54
N ASP A 14 -22.63 8.08 -0.63
CA ASP A 14 -23.06 9.44 -0.34
C ASP A 14 -21.99 10.12 0.52
N LEU A 15 -21.33 11.13 -0.02
CA LEU A 15 -20.24 11.87 0.61
C LEU A 15 -20.43 13.36 0.36
N PRO A 16 -20.06 14.21 1.32
CA PRO A 16 -19.93 15.64 1.06
C PRO A 16 -18.84 15.90 0.01
N GLU A 17 -18.70 17.15 -0.44
CA GLU A 17 -17.64 17.53 -1.38
C GLU A 17 -16.24 17.18 -0.80
N VAL A 18 -15.44 16.44 -1.58
CA VAL A 18 -14.09 16.00 -1.21
C VAL A 18 -13.06 16.69 -2.11
N PRO A 19 -12.51 17.84 -1.70
CA PRO A 19 -11.50 18.53 -2.49
C PRO A 19 -10.18 17.75 -2.50
N ALA A 20 -9.33 18.03 -3.50
CA ALA A 20 -7.98 17.45 -3.57
C ALA A 20 -7.18 17.75 -2.29
N GLY A 21 -6.55 16.71 -1.75
CA GLY A 21 -5.79 16.79 -0.49
C GLY A 21 -6.60 16.51 0.78
N ALA A 22 -7.93 16.39 0.70
CA ALA A 22 -8.73 15.89 1.82
C ALA A 22 -8.37 14.44 2.17
N LEU A 23 -8.50 14.08 3.45
CA LEU A 23 -8.28 12.73 3.95
C LEU A 23 -9.60 11.98 4.09
N LEU A 24 -9.60 10.72 3.67
CA LEU A 24 -10.73 9.80 3.82
C LEU A 24 -10.32 8.62 4.72
N ALA A 25 -11.28 8.11 5.50
CA ALA A 25 -11.09 6.94 6.33
C ALA A 25 -11.95 5.77 5.82
N VAL A 26 -11.30 4.63 5.56
CA VAL A 26 -12.00 3.37 5.30
C VAL A 26 -12.11 2.61 6.63
N LEU A 27 -13.31 2.55 7.19
CA LEU A 27 -13.58 1.85 8.44
C LEU A 27 -13.65 0.33 8.22
N GLY A 28 -13.49 -0.45 9.30
CA GLY A 28 -13.56 -1.91 9.25
C GLY A 28 -12.34 -2.61 8.65
N ALA A 29 -11.26 -1.88 8.39
CA ALA A 29 -10.03 -2.42 7.81
C ALA A 29 -9.04 -3.04 8.84
N GLY A 30 -9.48 -3.29 10.07
CA GLY A 30 -8.62 -3.82 11.14
C GLY A 30 -8.32 -5.32 11.03
N ALA A 31 -9.15 -6.07 10.31
CA ALA A 31 -8.95 -7.50 10.05
C ALA A 31 -8.86 -7.75 8.54
N TYR A 32 -8.00 -8.69 8.15
CA TYR A 32 -7.78 -9.15 6.76
C TYR A 32 -7.25 -8.12 5.75
N ALA A 33 -7.30 -6.81 6.02
CA ALA A 33 -6.83 -5.80 5.07
C ALA A 33 -5.31 -5.85 4.86
N PHE A 34 -4.51 -5.49 5.87
CA PHE A 34 -3.05 -5.48 5.73
C PHE A 34 -2.50 -6.89 5.44
N ALA A 35 -3.06 -7.91 6.09
CA ALA A 35 -2.68 -9.31 5.90
C ALA A 35 -2.83 -9.79 4.44
N MET A 36 -3.76 -9.19 3.67
CA MET A 36 -3.98 -9.49 2.25
C MET A 36 -3.41 -8.41 1.32
N SER A 37 -2.73 -7.38 1.85
CA SER A 37 -2.11 -6.34 1.03
C SER A 37 -0.92 -6.87 0.22
N SER A 38 -0.70 -6.29 -0.96
CA SER A 38 0.33 -6.73 -1.89
C SER A 38 1.14 -5.57 -2.45
N ASN A 39 2.20 -5.89 -3.19
CA ASN A 39 2.99 -4.91 -3.95
C ASN A 39 2.52 -4.76 -5.40
N TYR A 40 1.25 -5.06 -5.68
CA TYR A 40 0.73 -4.97 -7.04
C TYR A 40 0.92 -3.56 -7.63
N ASN A 41 1.27 -3.52 -8.92
CA ASN A 41 1.80 -2.33 -9.62
C ASN A 41 3.01 -1.67 -8.93
N ALA A 42 3.90 -2.49 -8.35
CA ALA A 42 5.12 -2.03 -7.67
C ALA A 42 4.85 -0.95 -6.59
N ARG A 43 3.71 -1.08 -5.89
CA ARG A 43 3.33 -0.16 -4.81
C ARG A 43 3.92 -0.66 -3.49
N ALA A 44 4.63 0.20 -2.79
CA ALA A 44 5.03 -0.08 -1.40
C ALA A 44 3.78 -0.24 -0.51
N ARG A 45 3.75 -1.30 0.31
CA ARG A 45 2.68 -1.47 1.31
C ARG A 45 2.68 -0.30 2.28
N ALA A 46 1.49 0.02 2.79
CA ALA A 46 1.28 1.11 3.73
C ALA A 46 1.99 0.86 5.07
N ALA A 47 2.26 1.94 5.81
CA ALA A 47 2.62 1.83 7.21
C ALA A 47 1.40 1.38 8.04
N GLU A 48 1.64 0.68 9.15
CA GLU A 48 0.65 0.42 10.20
C GLU A 48 1.04 1.19 11.45
N VAL A 49 0.08 1.90 12.03
CA VAL A 49 0.27 2.72 13.23
C VAL A 49 -0.63 2.18 14.33
N LEU A 50 -0.07 2.01 15.52
CA LEU A 50 -0.81 1.73 16.74
C LEU A 50 -0.97 3.03 17.52
N VAL A 51 -2.19 3.33 17.93
CA VAL A 51 -2.54 4.49 18.76
C VAL A 51 -2.94 4.00 20.15
N ASP A 52 -2.38 4.62 21.18
CA ASP A 52 -2.67 4.37 22.59
C ASP A 52 -2.92 5.72 23.29
N GLY A 53 -4.19 6.08 23.47
CA GLY A 53 -4.59 7.38 24.01
C GLY A 53 -4.13 8.55 23.13
N ASP A 54 -3.24 9.38 23.68
CA ASP A 54 -2.63 10.55 23.03
C ASP A 54 -1.28 10.24 22.36
N ARG A 55 -0.81 8.98 22.43
CA ARG A 55 0.45 8.54 21.84
C ARG A 55 0.20 7.61 20.66
N TRP A 56 1.17 7.55 19.77
CA TRP A 56 1.15 6.63 18.64
C TRP A 56 2.56 6.17 18.29
N ALA A 57 2.65 5.01 17.65
CA ALA A 57 3.90 4.47 17.12
C ALA A 57 3.65 3.76 15.78
N GLU A 58 4.60 3.91 14.86
CA GLU A 58 4.66 3.09 13.65
C GLU A 58 5.07 1.67 14.06
N VAL A 59 4.12 0.73 14.06
CA VAL A 59 4.37 -0.68 14.40
C VAL A 59 4.80 -1.48 13.19
N ARG A 60 4.51 -0.97 11.99
CA ARG A 60 5.06 -1.48 10.74
C ARG A 60 5.41 -0.32 9.82
N PRO A 61 6.69 -0.17 9.43
CA PRO A 61 7.07 0.91 8.56
C PRO A 61 6.57 0.74 7.13
N ARG A 62 6.29 1.87 6.46
CA ARG A 62 6.06 1.86 5.01
C ARG A 62 7.27 1.25 4.29
N GLU A 63 7.01 0.35 3.35
CA GLU A 63 8.08 -0.23 2.53
C GLU A 63 8.76 0.82 1.65
N ARG A 64 10.05 0.66 1.41
CA ARG A 64 10.79 1.53 0.49
C ARG A 64 10.80 0.89 -0.89
N LEU A 65 10.88 1.70 -1.95
CA LEU A 65 10.87 1.21 -3.33
C LEU A 65 11.92 0.11 -3.58
N ARG A 66 13.12 0.25 -3.00
CA ARG A 66 14.19 -0.75 -3.12
C ARG A 66 13.85 -2.11 -2.50
N ASP A 67 12.99 -2.13 -1.48
CA ASP A 67 12.67 -3.36 -0.74
C ASP A 67 11.79 -4.28 -1.59
N LEU A 68 11.06 -3.73 -2.58
CA LEU A 68 10.20 -4.50 -3.48
C LEU A 68 11.00 -5.47 -4.36
N PHE A 69 12.24 -5.11 -4.68
CA PHE A 69 13.12 -5.88 -5.57
C PHE A 69 14.17 -6.67 -4.78
N ALA A 70 14.11 -6.67 -3.45
CA ALA A 70 15.16 -7.26 -2.61
C ALA A 70 15.31 -8.78 -2.77
N SER A 71 14.26 -9.46 -3.25
CA SER A 71 14.26 -10.89 -3.56
C SER A 71 14.55 -11.20 -5.04
N GLU A 72 14.70 -10.18 -5.89
CA GLU A 72 15.06 -10.39 -7.28
C GLU A 72 16.56 -10.67 -7.40
N THR A 73 16.94 -11.60 -8.28
CA THR A 73 18.33 -11.88 -8.61
C THR A 73 18.52 -11.53 -10.09
N PRO A 74 19.43 -10.60 -10.43
CA PRO A 74 19.78 -10.35 -11.83
C PRO A 74 20.24 -11.64 -12.52
N ASP A 75 19.99 -11.74 -13.82
CA ASP A 75 20.48 -12.87 -14.62
C ASP A 75 22.01 -12.97 -14.50
N PRO A 76 22.56 -14.12 -14.01
CA PRO A 76 24.00 -14.28 -13.84
C PRO A 76 24.78 -14.32 -15.16
N PHE A 77 24.10 -14.48 -16.31
CA PHE A 77 24.73 -14.53 -17.64
C PHE A 77 24.47 -13.28 -18.49
N ALA A 78 23.92 -12.21 -17.91
CA ALA A 78 23.52 -11.01 -18.64
C ALA A 78 24.64 -10.36 -19.47
N ASP A 79 25.90 -10.53 -19.07
CA ASP A 79 27.07 -9.98 -19.75
C ASP A 79 27.59 -10.86 -20.91
N GLU A 80 27.19 -12.13 -21.00
CA GLU A 80 27.64 -13.06 -22.05
C GLU A 80 26.80 -12.97 -23.34
N ALA A 81 25.63 -12.34 -23.27
CA ALA A 81 24.70 -12.17 -24.41
C ALA A 81 24.95 -10.88 -25.23
N ARG A 82 26.08 -10.20 -25.02
CA ARG A 82 26.47 -8.97 -25.74
C ARG A 82 27.52 -9.23 -26.82
#